data_AF-A0A7R9DWU1-F1
#
_entry.id   AF-A0A7R9DWU1-F1
#
_cell.length_a   1.000
_cell.length_b   1.000
_cell.length_c   1.000
_cell.angle_alpha   90.00
_cell.angle_beta   90.00
_cell.angle_gamma   90.00
#
_symmetry.space_group_name_H-M   'P 1'
#
loop_
_entity.id
_entity.type
_entity.pdbx_description
1 polymer ?
#
loop_
_entity_poly.entity_id
_entity_poly.type
_entity_poly.pdbx_seq_one_letter_code
_entity_poly.pdbx_strand_id
1 'polypeptide(L)'
;MLKRMKYARIGKYGEIPPDHVVIRKDPLELVNNKPATLTCDSSSSNPEARLSWWREGIPVPGVMNVTRAGLHGGKVSSIVLPLNITPELNGIVYTCQAINEALQRSVHDAITLEVLC
;
A
#
# COMPACT_ATOMS: atom_id res chain seq x y z
N MET A 1 16.73 31.95 17.93
CA MET A 1 16.54 31.37 16.59
C MET A 1 17.66 30.38 16.30
N LEU A 2 17.43 29.07 16.45
CA LEU A 2 18.38 28.05 15.96
C LEU A 2 17.87 27.49 14.63
N LYS A 3 18.68 27.66 13.57
CA LYS A 3 18.43 27.10 12.24
C LYS A 3 18.44 25.57 12.34
N ARG A 4 17.32 24.94 11.99
CA ARG A 4 17.18 23.49 11.82
C ARG A 4 18.24 22.98 10.83
N MET A 5 19.24 22.28 11.34
CA MET A 5 20.15 21.47 10.52
C MET A 5 19.35 20.30 9.94
N LYS A 6 18.98 20.39 8.66
CA LYS A 6 18.52 19.23 7.89
C LYS A 6 19.73 18.35 7.63
N TYR A 7 20.03 17.43 8.55
CA TYR A 7 20.91 16.31 8.25
C TYR A 7 20.23 15.48 7.15
N ALA A 8 20.69 15.64 5.91
CA ALA A 8 20.46 14.65 4.87
C ALA A 8 21.07 13.34 5.38
N ARG A 9 20.22 12.36 5.71
CA ARG A 9 20.68 11.02 6.06
C ARG A 9 21.26 10.41 4.79
N ILE A 10 22.59 10.37 4.73
CA ILE A 10 23.34 9.59 3.76
C ILE A 10 22.97 8.13 4.05
N GLY A 11 22.23 7.49 3.15
CA GLY A 11 21.82 6.08 3.28
C GLY A 11 23.07 5.21 3.45
N LYS A 12 23.13 4.46 4.56
CA LYS A 12 24.19 3.49 4.77
C LYS A 12 23.96 2.30 3.83
N TYR A 13 25.00 1.94 3.07
CA TYR A 13 25.09 0.80 2.16
C TYR A 13 24.09 -0.35 2.45
N GLY A 14 23.02 -0.44 1.64
CA GLY A 14 22.06 -1.56 1.68
C GLY A 14 20.58 -1.16 1.74
N GLU A 15 20.24 0.12 1.99
CA GLU A 15 18.86 0.60 1.98
C GLU A 15 18.32 0.71 0.54
N ILE A 16 17.13 0.14 0.30
CA ILE A 16 16.43 0.20 -0.99
C ILE A 16 14.97 0.59 -0.74
N PRO A 17 14.41 1.56 -1.48
CA PRO A 17 12.98 1.85 -1.43
C PRO A 17 12.20 0.79 -2.21
N PRO A 18 10.89 0.65 -1.96
CA PRO A 18 10.04 -0.07 -2.90
C PRO A 18 9.96 0.71 -4.23
N ASP A 19 9.96 -0.01 -5.35
CA ASP A 19 9.80 0.52 -6.69
C ASP A 19 8.33 0.59 -7.12
N HIS A 20 7.50 -0.32 -6.62
CA HIS A 20 6.06 -0.35 -6.92
C HIS A 20 5.28 -1.04 -5.80
N VAL A 21 3.95 -0.90 -5.87
CA VAL A 21 3.00 -1.79 -5.19
C VAL A 21 2.11 -2.45 -6.24
N VAL A 22 1.49 -3.57 -5.89
CA VAL A 22 0.50 -4.26 -6.74
C VAL A 22 -0.77 -4.45 -5.94
N ILE A 23 -1.89 -3.95 -6.48
CA ILE A 23 -3.22 -4.15 -5.91
C ILE A 23 -3.91 -5.33 -6.60
N ARG A 24 -4.51 -6.22 -5.79
CA ARG A 24 -5.29 -7.38 -6.24
C ARG A 24 -6.65 -7.38 -5.55
N LYS A 25 -7.68 -7.80 -6.27
CA LYS A 25 -9.04 -7.98 -5.75
C LYS A 25 -9.43 -9.46 -5.76
N ASP A 26 -10.14 -9.89 -4.73
CA ASP A 26 -10.76 -11.22 -4.63
C ASP A 26 -12.18 -11.10 -4.05
N PRO A 27 -13.23 -11.53 -4.78
CA PRO A 27 -13.21 -12.02 -6.16
C PRO A 27 -12.79 -10.93 -7.17
N LEU A 28 -12.43 -11.36 -8.40
CA LEU A 28 -12.11 -10.42 -9.48
C LEU A 28 -13.33 -9.58 -9.86
N GLU A 29 -14.51 -10.18 -9.96
CA GLU A 29 -15.75 -9.46 -10.24
C GLU A 29 -16.41 -9.05 -8.93
N LEU A 30 -16.63 -7.75 -8.72
CA LEU A 30 -17.23 -7.24 -7.48
C LEU A 30 -18.74 -7.18 -7.66
N VAL A 31 -19.47 -7.99 -6.91
CA VAL A 31 -20.93 -8.09 -7.00
C VAL A 31 -21.56 -7.41 -5.78
N ASN A 32 -22.62 -6.64 -6.01
CA ASN A 32 -23.37 -5.98 -4.94
C ASN A 32 -23.80 -6.96 -3.83
N ASN A 33 -23.67 -6.52 -2.57
CA ASN A 33 -23.97 -7.30 -1.37
C ASN A 33 -23.13 -8.58 -1.20
N LYS A 34 -21.96 -8.66 -1.83
CA LYS A 34 -20.98 -9.73 -1.61
C LYS A 34 -19.74 -9.19 -0.90
N PRO A 35 -19.08 -10.01 -0.07
CA PRO A 35 -17.78 -9.65 0.48
C PRO A 35 -16.72 -9.68 -0.63
N ALA A 36 -15.74 -8.78 -0.52
CA ALA A 36 -14.54 -8.79 -1.33
C ALA A 36 -13.34 -8.37 -0.49
N THR A 37 -12.15 -8.61 -1.02
CA THR A 37 -10.89 -8.25 -0.37
C THR A 37 -9.99 -7.55 -1.37
N LEU A 38 -9.48 -6.39 -0.99
CA LEU A 38 -8.33 -5.78 -1.65
C LEU A 38 -7.06 -6.19 -0.91
N THR A 39 -6.08 -6.69 -1.65
CA THR A 39 -4.74 -6.98 -1.15
C THR A 39 -3.74 -6.11 -1.89
N CYS A 40 -2.81 -5.51 -1.16
CA CYS A 40 -1.73 -4.74 -1.73
C CYS A 40 -0.39 -5.29 -1.27
N ASP A 41 0.51 -5.59 -2.21
CA ASP A 41 1.86 -6.04 -1.93
C ASP A 41 2.87 -4.99 -2.41
N SER A 42 3.89 -4.69 -1.61
CA SER A 42 5.03 -3.89 -2.07
C SER A 42 6.03 -4.74 -2.85
N SER A 43 6.83 -4.10 -3.68
CA SER A 43 8.12 -4.68 -4.07
C SER A 43 9.05 -4.78 -2.86
N SER A 44 10.21 -5.42 -3.04
CA SER A 44 11.22 -5.53 -1.97
C SER A 44 11.69 -4.15 -1.51
N SER A 45 11.75 -3.94 -0.19
CA SER A 45 12.24 -2.72 0.45
C SER A 45 13.16 -3.08 1.63
N ASN A 46 14.20 -2.28 1.85
CA ASN A 46 15.06 -2.36 3.02
C ASN A 46 15.31 -0.96 3.61
N PRO A 47 14.89 -0.67 4.86
CA PRO A 47 14.01 -1.47 5.71
C PRO A 47 12.64 -1.75 5.05
N GLU A 48 11.83 -2.65 5.62
CA GLU A 48 10.49 -2.95 5.11
C GLU A 48 9.66 -1.70 4.89
N ALA A 49 8.88 -1.70 3.80
CA ALA A 49 7.95 -0.61 3.56
C ALA A 49 6.74 -0.74 4.49
N ARG A 50 6.27 0.39 5.03
CA ARG A 50 4.98 0.48 5.72
C ARG A 50 3.89 0.75 4.69
N LEU A 51 2.82 -0.05 4.71
CA LEU A 51 1.71 0.10 3.77
C LEU A 51 0.50 0.80 4.41
N SER A 52 -0.31 1.44 3.58
CA SER A 52 -1.55 2.11 3.99
C SER A 52 -2.57 2.12 2.85
N TRP A 53 -3.85 2.04 3.22
CA TRP A 53 -4.97 2.16 2.31
C TRP A 53 -5.62 3.54 2.42
N TRP A 54 -6.11 4.03 1.29
CA TRP A 54 -6.81 5.30 1.18
C TRP A 54 -8.02 5.13 0.27
N ARG A 55 -9.17 5.70 0.66
CA ARG A 55 -10.39 5.78 -0.13
C ARG A 55 -10.61 7.24 -0.48
N GLU A 56 -10.59 7.60 -1.75
CA GLU A 56 -10.76 9.01 -2.19
C GLU A 56 -9.81 9.97 -1.45
N GLY A 57 -8.57 9.54 -1.21
CA GLY A 57 -7.57 10.34 -0.49
C GLY A 57 -7.77 10.43 1.03
N ILE A 58 -8.73 9.70 1.60
CA ILE A 58 -8.95 9.59 3.05
C ILE A 58 -8.37 8.26 3.55
N PRO A 59 -7.53 8.24 4.60
CA PRO A 59 -6.92 7.00 5.07
C PRO A 59 -7.98 6.08 5.67
N VAL A 60 -7.90 4.80 5.35
CA VAL A 60 -8.78 3.75 5.89
C VAL A 60 -7.93 2.65 6.57
N PRO A 61 -8.44 2.03 7.64
CA PRO A 61 -7.69 0.98 8.34
C PRO A 61 -7.56 -0.27 7.46
N GLY A 62 -6.32 -0.72 7.26
CA GLY A 62 -6.04 -2.08 6.77
C GLY A 62 -5.91 -3.06 7.94
N VAL A 63 -6.23 -4.33 7.72
CA VAL A 63 -6.38 -5.32 8.79
C VAL A 63 -5.11 -6.13 9.03
N MET A 64 -4.43 -6.57 7.96
CA MET A 64 -3.33 -7.54 8.08
C MET A 64 -2.06 -7.01 7.44
N ASN A 65 -0.97 -6.91 8.20
CA ASN A 65 0.36 -6.61 7.69
C ASN A 65 1.22 -7.88 7.73
N VAL A 66 1.45 -8.51 6.58
CA VAL A 66 2.38 -9.65 6.47
C VAL A 66 3.65 -9.18 5.80
N THR A 67 4.79 -9.53 6.37
CA THR A 67 6.09 -9.21 5.79
C THR A 67 6.84 -10.50 5.52
N ARG A 68 7.31 -10.66 4.28
CA ARG A 68 8.08 -11.83 3.82
C ARG A 68 9.44 -11.43 3.27
N ALA A 69 10.36 -12.38 3.21
CA ALA A 69 11.67 -12.16 2.59
C ALA A 69 11.51 -11.70 1.14
N GLY A 70 12.25 -10.66 0.77
CA GLY A 70 12.31 -10.08 -0.56
C GLY A 70 13.69 -10.26 -1.19
N LEU A 71 13.91 -9.55 -2.30
CA LEU A 71 15.18 -9.55 -3.02
C LEU A 71 16.22 -8.69 -2.30
N HIS A 72 17.50 -9.03 -2.51
CA HIS A 72 18.66 -8.28 -1.99
C HIS A 72 18.67 -8.08 -0.47
N GLY A 73 18.12 -9.04 0.29
CA GLY A 73 18.01 -8.94 1.75
C GLY A 73 16.92 -7.97 2.23
N GLY A 74 16.10 -7.43 1.32
CA GLY A 74 14.93 -6.65 1.66
C GLY A 74 13.72 -7.51 2.03
N LYS A 75 12.59 -6.86 2.25
CA LYS A 75 11.32 -7.45 2.64
C LYS A 75 10.20 -6.97 1.73
N VAL A 76 9.26 -7.87 1.43
CA VAL A 76 8.00 -7.55 0.77
C VAL A 76 6.91 -7.46 1.83
N SER A 77 6.26 -6.32 1.92
CA SER A 77 5.17 -6.07 2.87
C SER A 77 3.81 -6.16 2.15
N SER A 78 2.80 -6.68 2.83
CA SER A 78 1.46 -6.87 2.28
C SER A 78 0.42 -6.30 3.24
N ILE A 79 -0.57 -5.56 2.74
CA ILE A 79 -1.71 -5.05 3.51
C ILE A 79 -3.06 -5.49 2.91
N VAL A 80 -3.99 -5.90 3.76
CA VAL A 80 -5.32 -6.39 3.35
C VAL A 80 -6.43 -5.45 3.81
N LEU A 81 -7.40 -5.20 2.94
CA LEU A 81 -8.62 -4.44 3.21
C LEU A 81 -9.86 -5.27 2.83
N PRO A 82 -10.57 -5.85 3.81
CA PRO A 82 -11.87 -6.46 3.56
C PRO A 82 -12.92 -5.38 3.29
N LEU A 83 -13.77 -5.62 2.30
CA LEU A 83 -14.84 -4.74 1.86
C LEU A 83 -16.17 -5.51 1.82
N ASN A 84 -17.23 -4.86 2.27
CA ASN A 84 -18.59 -5.24 1.90
C ASN A 84 -18.97 -4.44 0.67
N ILE A 85 -19.19 -5.11 -0.46
CA ILE A 85 -19.48 -4.42 -1.72
C ILE A 85 -20.90 -3.86 -1.69
N THR A 86 -21.01 -2.55 -1.89
CA THR A 86 -22.27 -1.82 -2.00
C THR A 86 -22.28 -0.99 -3.30
N PRO A 87 -23.44 -0.56 -3.81
CA PRO A 87 -23.51 0.22 -5.05
C PRO A 87 -22.75 1.55 -4.97
N GLU A 88 -22.64 2.14 -3.78
CA GLU A 88 -21.92 3.40 -3.55
C GLU A 88 -20.39 3.26 -3.67
N LEU A 89 -19.89 2.03 -3.78
CA LEU A 89 -18.49 1.76 -4.08
C LEU A 89 -18.18 1.79 -5.57
N ASN A 90 -19.18 1.80 -6.45
CA ASN A 90 -18.95 1.86 -7.88
C ASN A 90 -18.29 3.19 -8.29
N GLY A 91 -17.17 3.11 -9.01
CA GLY A 91 -16.36 4.26 -9.41
C GLY A 91 -15.47 4.83 -8.29
N ILE A 92 -15.51 4.28 -7.07
CA ILE A 92 -14.64 4.72 -5.98
C ILE A 92 -13.21 4.24 -6.22
N VAL A 93 -12.25 5.14 -6.00
CA VAL A 93 -10.82 4.88 -6.10
C VAL A 93 -10.25 4.51 -4.73
N TYR A 94 -9.61 3.34 -4.68
CA TYR A 94 -8.77 2.92 -3.58
C TYR A 94 -7.29 3.00 -3.96
N THR A 95 -6.52 3.70 -3.14
CA THR A 95 -5.07 3.85 -3.32
C THR A 95 -4.34 3.07 -2.24
N CYS A 96 -3.39 2.24 -2.65
CA CYS A 96 -2.41 1.67 -1.74
C CYS A 96 -1.10 2.46 -1.84
N GLN A 97 -0.53 2.81 -0.70
CA GLN A 97 0.78 3.46 -0.63
C GLN A 97 1.74 2.65 0.23
N ALA A 98 2.97 2.45 -0.27
CA ALA A 98 4.10 1.92 0.47
C ALA A 98 5.13 3.02 0.73
N ILE A 99 5.58 3.17 1.98
CA ILE A 99 6.59 4.15 2.39
C ILE A 99 7.81 3.44 3.00
N ASN A 100 8.99 3.75 2.48
CA ASN A 100 10.26 3.48 3.14
C ASN A 100 10.64 4.71 3.98
N GLU A 101 10.48 4.62 5.29
CA GLU A 101 10.65 5.75 6.21
C GLU A 101 12.13 6.15 6.40
N ALA A 102 13.07 5.22 6.22
CA ALA A 102 14.49 5.52 6.31
C ALA A 102 14.94 6.47 5.19
N LEU A 103 14.50 6.17 3.96
CA LEU A 103 14.84 6.91 2.76
C LEU A 103 13.87 8.06 2.45
N GLN A 104 12.74 8.16 3.17
CA GLN A 104 11.68 9.13 2.92
C GLN A 104 11.17 9.07 1.46
N ARG A 105 11.04 7.85 0.93
CA ARG A 105 10.52 7.59 -0.41
C ARG A 105 9.26 6.75 -0.32
N SER A 106 8.29 7.06 -1.18
CA SER A 106 7.04 6.31 -1.28
C SER A 106 6.68 6.03 -2.73
N VAL A 107 5.94 4.95 -2.93
CA VAL A 107 5.30 4.57 -4.18
C VAL A 107 3.85 4.22 -3.89
N HIS A 108 2.99 4.34 -4.88
CA HIS A 108 1.58 4.04 -4.75
C HIS A 108 1.02 3.51 -6.06
N ASP A 109 -0.09 2.82 -5.95
CA ASP A 109 -0.93 2.40 -7.05
C ASP A 109 -2.40 2.61 -6.65
N ALA A 110 -3.29 2.65 -7.63
CA ALA A 110 -4.71 2.90 -7.41
C ALA A 110 -5.57 1.99 -8.28
N ILE A 111 -6.69 1.54 -7.71
CA ILE A 111 -7.73 0.79 -8.41
C ILE A 111 -9.06 1.52 -8.31
N THR A 112 -9.78 1.61 -9.42
CA THR A 112 -11.18 2.05 -9.43
C THR A 112 -12.07 0.82 -9.33
N LEU A 113 -13.02 0.81 -8.38
CA LEU A 113 -13.92 -0.32 -8.23
C LEU A 113 -15.05 -0.26 -9.26
N GLU A 114 -15.31 -1.39 -9.90
CA GLU A 114 -16.44 -1.61 -10.80
C GLU A 114 -17.36 -2.62 -10.13
N VAL A 115 -18.57 -2.18 -9.76
CA VAL A 115 -19.54 -3.01 -9.03
C VAL A 115 -20.64 -3.46 -9.99
N LEU A 116 -20.81 -4.78 -10.09
CA LEU A 116 -21.88 -5.41 -10.83
C LEU A 116 -23.16 -5.43 -9.97
N CYS A 117 -24.23 -4.86 -10.54
CA CYS A 117 -25.55 -4.76 -9.93
C CYS A 117 -26.46 -5.90 -10.35
#